data_AF-A0A819Q5Z6-F1
#
_entry.id   AF-A0A819Q5Z6-F1
#
_cell.length_a   1.000
_cell.length_b   1.000
_cell.length_c   1.000
_cell.angle_alpha   90.00
_cell.angle_beta   90.00
_cell.angle_gamma   90.00
#
_symmetry.space_group_name_H-M   'P 1'
#
loop_
_entity.id
_entity.type
_entity.pdbx_description
1 polymer ?
#
loop_
_entity_poly.entity_id
_entity_poly.type
_entity_poly.pdbx_seq_one_letter_code
_entity_poly.pdbx_strand_id
1 'polypeptide(L)'
;MPRGNKRKTQSRSASAHRWVAEKVSPSSESSGDEYRMDIDDVELSFKDKFPETDIGDLAEICKLKCDTKYLSTLVYMSLRFFDVKWKAVDEFLKNIGLMTAESSHKWATVFITGDYEELSNDLRGVKQTDSFYDKFPEIESDTKAFVVQACSQKSAEFKAADLAQFIDTTYYELTGIEKQPNDDLIRSERSCRLDLRRWGAKFEANSQRPYFEGHERDDVVKHRNEFINYFLTHKDFYYTITDGETPIWNMPTQNPHRILIWECTNRSHFDIIAIMFFLCLSLIVHDESTFRSGKVSPKRWFFKENIPFFSKGRGRSHMLSNFLVEHPSGPFFQLSEDEWKQAVAKYKTLTDDSDVNYVSRTATASINIGTDAYFDNDTILSQFERLFQMLEFKQAYKGREIEIIVDNVRTHTTKVYSLQDFGKGIDTQCSVEKIEYVDENGVRRVIDCYFKQGPNKGKSKGLVEICMDLGVKLPAKVKLEEIHEILSKHPAFKNVSQRHSIF
;
A
#
# COMPACT_ATOMS: atom_id res chain seq x y z
N MET A 1 44.45 -38.57 6.91
CA MET A 1 44.59 -38.22 8.34
C MET A 1 45.01 -36.76 8.46
N PRO A 2 44.22 -35.88 9.12
CA PRO A 2 44.64 -34.51 9.39
C PRO A 2 45.55 -34.43 10.62
N ARG A 3 46.59 -33.58 10.58
CA ARG A 3 47.53 -33.39 11.70
C ARG A 3 46.87 -32.58 12.82
N GLY A 4 46.86 -33.13 14.04
CA GLY A 4 46.32 -32.46 15.22
C GLY A 4 47.12 -31.21 15.63
N ASN A 5 46.41 -30.14 15.98
CA ASN A 5 47.00 -28.85 16.29
C ASN A 5 47.60 -28.83 17.72
N LYS A 6 48.94 -28.74 17.83
CA LYS A 6 49.70 -28.96 19.08
C LYS A 6 49.37 -28.00 20.24
N ARG A 7 48.70 -26.86 19.99
CA ARG A 7 48.38 -25.87 21.04
C ARG A 7 47.28 -26.31 22.02
N LYS A 8 46.41 -27.27 21.68
CA LYS A 8 45.30 -27.68 22.57
C LYS A 8 45.72 -28.59 23.74
N THR A 9 46.92 -29.16 23.72
CA THR A 9 47.33 -30.18 24.71
C THR A 9 47.97 -29.60 25.98
N GLN A 10 48.58 -28.41 25.93
CA GLN A 10 49.26 -27.81 27.10
C GLN A 10 48.31 -27.19 28.14
N SER A 11 47.19 -26.60 27.71
CA SER A 11 46.24 -25.97 28.64
C SER A 11 45.56 -26.98 29.58
N ARG A 12 45.30 -28.20 29.11
CA ARG A 12 44.59 -29.24 29.90
C ARG A 12 45.42 -29.85 31.04
N SER A 13 46.75 -29.78 31.03
CA SER A 13 47.56 -30.33 32.14
C SER A 13 47.72 -29.36 33.31
N ALA A 14 47.63 -28.04 33.06
CA ALA A 14 47.74 -27.03 34.13
C ALA A 14 46.51 -27.01 35.05
N SER A 15 45.30 -27.21 34.49
CA SER A 15 44.04 -27.17 35.23
C SER A 15 43.84 -28.32 36.22
N ALA A 16 44.63 -29.40 36.13
CA ALA A 16 44.42 -30.63 36.92
C ALA A 16 45.14 -30.65 38.28
N HIS A 17 46.04 -29.70 38.56
CA HIS A 17 46.97 -29.80 39.71
C HIS A 17 46.73 -28.83 40.88
N ARG A 18 45.76 -27.90 40.80
CA ARG A 18 45.65 -26.79 41.77
C ARG A 18 44.42 -26.76 42.67
N TRP A 19 43.53 -27.75 42.57
CA TRP A 19 42.33 -27.86 43.43
C TRP A 19 42.22 -29.27 44.04
N VAL A 20 43.12 -29.57 44.97
CA VAL A 20 42.93 -30.65 45.96
C VAL A 20 42.32 -30.03 47.21
N ALA A 21 41.20 -30.58 47.67
CA ALA A 21 40.39 -29.97 48.71
C ALA A 21 41.08 -29.96 50.08
N GLU A 22 41.25 -28.77 50.65
CA GLU A 22 41.65 -28.61 52.04
C GLU A 22 40.42 -28.68 52.95
N LYS A 23 40.44 -29.59 53.93
CA LYS A 23 39.28 -29.85 54.80
C LYS A 23 39.20 -28.83 55.92
N VAL A 24 38.15 -28.03 55.92
CA VAL A 24 37.74 -27.23 57.09
C VAL A 24 37.38 -28.16 58.25
N SER A 25 37.84 -27.83 59.46
CA SER A 25 37.32 -28.33 60.74
C SER A 25 37.12 -27.14 61.70
N PRO A 26 36.14 -27.15 62.62
CA PRO A 26 35.59 -25.91 63.18
C PRO A 26 35.90 -25.63 64.66
N SER A 27 35.49 -24.44 65.12
CA SER A 27 35.48 -23.93 66.51
C SER A 27 36.87 -23.50 67.06
N SER A 28 36.99 -22.52 67.97
CA SER A 28 35.99 -21.94 68.90
C SER A 28 36.28 -20.47 69.29
N GLU A 29 35.23 -19.80 69.77
CA GLU A 29 35.15 -18.71 70.77
C GLU A 29 36.12 -17.50 70.82
N SER A 30 35.50 -16.31 70.79
CA SER A 30 35.69 -15.19 71.73
C SER A 30 37.06 -14.50 71.88
N SER A 31 37.18 -13.31 71.28
CA SER A 31 37.42 -12.07 72.04
C SER A 31 37.09 -10.85 71.17
N GLY A 32 36.64 -9.76 71.82
CA GLY A 32 36.34 -8.51 71.13
C GLY A 32 37.54 -7.57 71.16
N ASP A 33 38.39 -7.65 70.15
CA ASP A 33 39.42 -6.64 69.89
C ASP A 33 38.92 -5.62 68.86
N GLU A 34 38.94 -4.35 69.26
CA GLU A 34 38.57 -3.21 68.42
C GLU A 34 39.67 -2.99 67.36
N TYR A 35 39.54 -3.67 66.23
CA TYR A 35 40.51 -3.64 65.13
C TYR A 35 40.55 -2.26 64.47
N ARG A 36 41.33 -1.34 65.05
CA ARG A 36 41.80 -0.15 64.36
C ARG A 36 42.72 -0.59 63.23
N MET A 37 42.15 -0.74 62.04
CA MET A 37 42.93 -0.70 60.82
C MET A 37 43.46 0.72 60.66
N ASP A 38 44.70 0.95 61.08
CA ASP A 38 45.51 2.06 60.58
C ASP A 38 45.75 1.79 59.08
N ILE A 39 44.81 2.22 58.26
CA ILE A 39 44.95 2.21 56.80
C ILE A 39 45.90 3.36 56.46
N ASP A 40 47.18 3.02 56.32
CA ASP A 40 48.09 3.81 55.50
C ASP A 40 47.49 3.84 54.08
N ASP A 41 46.74 4.90 53.77
CA ASP A 41 46.11 5.19 52.46
C ASP A 41 47.17 5.55 51.40
N VAL A 42 48.16 4.66 51.24
CA VAL A 42 49.01 4.62 50.06
C VAL A 42 48.09 4.23 48.90
N GLU A 43 47.76 5.20 48.07
CA GLU A 43 46.86 5.03 46.93
C GLU A 43 47.46 4.06 45.91
N LEU A 44 47.27 2.76 46.13
CA LEU A 44 47.74 1.69 45.26
C LEU A 44 47.23 1.93 43.85
N SER A 45 48.11 1.75 42.86
CA SER A 45 47.75 2.00 41.48
C SER A 45 46.68 1.00 41.04
N PHE A 46 45.89 1.35 40.02
CA PHE A 46 44.85 0.47 39.51
C PHE A 46 45.36 -0.95 39.16
N LYS A 47 46.62 -1.06 38.71
CA LYS A 47 47.26 -2.35 38.38
C LYS A 47 47.60 -3.20 39.60
N ASP A 48 47.81 -2.58 40.76
CA ASP A 48 48.11 -3.28 42.02
C ASP A 48 46.84 -3.73 42.74
N LYS A 49 45.71 -3.04 42.48
CA LYS A 49 44.39 -3.35 43.05
C LYS A 49 43.67 -4.51 42.35
N PHE A 50 44.04 -4.82 41.11
CA PHE A 50 43.36 -5.82 40.29
C PHE A 50 44.37 -6.75 39.59
N PRO A 51 44.49 -8.03 39.98
CA PRO A 51 45.36 -8.97 39.30
C PRO A 51 44.86 -9.20 37.86
N GLU A 52 45.54 -8.56 36.90
CA GLU A 52 45.17 -8.62 35.46
C GLU A 52 45.08 -10.06 34.94
N THR A 53 45.88 -10.99 35.50
CA THR A 53 45.86 -12.43 35.19
C THR A 53 44.53 -13.09 35.54
N ASP A 54 44.02 -12.84 36.74
CA ASP A 54 42.88 -13.57 37.29
C ASP A 54 41.59 -13.06 36.63
N ILE A 55 41.54 -11.77 36.32
CA ILE A 55 40.46 -11.16 35.53
C ILE A 55 40.56 -11.59 34.05
N GLY A 56 41.76 -11.77 33.51
CA GLY A 56 41.97 -12.34 32.17
C GLY A 56 41.44 -13.77 32.05
N ASP A 57 41.77 -14.65 32.99
CA ASP A 57 41.27 -16.02 33.05
C ASP A 57 39.74 -16.05 33.24
N LEU A 58 39.20 -15.20 34.11
CA LEU A 58 37.74 -15.07 34.27
C LEU A 58 37.07 -14.56 32.99
N ALA A 59 37.66 -13.59 32.30
CA ALA A 59 37.15 -13.07 31.04
C ALA A 59 37.14 -14.16 29.95
N GLU A 60 38.18 -15.00 29.83
CA GLU A 60 38.18 -16.16 28.93
C GLU A 60 37.08 -17.17 29.28
N ILE A 61 36.84 -17.46 30.58
CA ILE A 61 35.72 -18.31 31.01
C ILE A 61 34.36 -17.67 30.63
N CYS A 62 34.22 -16.35 30.78
CA CYS A 62 33.02 -15.62 30.41
C CYS A 62 32.78 -15.60 28.89
N LYS A 63 33.82 -15.50 28.06
CA LYS A 63 33.72 -15.58 26.58
C LYS A 63 33.12 -16.90 26.07
N LEU A 64 33.14 -17.96 26.88
CA LEU A 64 32.46 -19.23 26.56
C LEU A 64 30.93 -19.18 26.76
N LYS A 65 30.41 -18.16 27.44
CA LYS A 65 28.99 -18.04 27.83
C LYS A 65 28.32 -16.74 27.38
N CYS A 66 29.08 -15.69 27.07
CA CYS A 66 28.57 -14.40 26.63
C CYS A 66 29.42 -13.82 25.50
N ASP A 67 28.79 -12.96 24.69
CA ASP A 67 29.47 -12.29 23.57
C ASP A 67 30.60 -11.38 24.08
N THR A 68 31.75 -11.42 23.41
CA THR A 68 32.91 -10.56 23.72
C THR A 68 32.53 -9.07 23.71
N LYS A 69 31.61 -8.64 22.83
CA LYS A 69 31.05 -7.28 22.80
C LYS A 69 30.34 -6.92 24.10
N TYR A 70 29.46 -7.81 24.58
CA TYR A 70 28.70 -7.58 25.82
C TYR A 70 29.64 -7.53 27.03
N LEU A 71 30.57 -8.49 27.12
CA LEU A 71 31.57 -8.54 28.17
C LEU A 71 32.50 -7.32 28.16
N SER A 72 33.00 -6.90 26.99
CA SER A 72 33.83 -5.69 26.84
C SER A 72 33.08 -4.44 27.26
N THR A 73 31.79 -4.34 26.89
CA THR A 73 30.94 -3.21 27.26
C THR A 73 30.73 -3.11 28.77
N LEU A 74 30.41 -4.23 29.44
CA LEU A 74 30.23 -4.26 30.90
C LEU A 74 31.53 -3.98 31.66
N VAL A 75 32.66 -4.56 31.24
CA VAL A 75 33.96 -4.31 31.86
C VAL A 75 34.37 -2.85 31.65
N TYR A 76 34.21 -2.30 30.44
CA TYR A 76 34.44 -0.88 30.15
C TYR A 76 33.59 0.04 31.04
N MET A 77 32.27 -0.20 31.14
CA MET A 77 31.37 0.60 31.97
C MET A 77 31.77 0.54 33.45
N SER A 78 32.14 -0.64 33.94
CA SER A 78 32.59 -0.84 35.33
C SER A 78 33.88 -0.07 35.62
N LEU A 79 34.87 -0.14 34.71
CA LEU A 79 36.14 0.57 34.87
C LEU A 79 35.95 2.09 34.81
N ARG A 80 35.06 2.59 33.95
CA ARG A 80 34.72 4.03 33.90
C ARG A 80 33.90 4.49 35.10
N PHE A 81 33.11 3.61 35.72
CA PHE A 81 32.41 3.89 36.98
C PHE A 81 33.39 4.08 38.16
N PHE A 82 34.50 3.32 38.20
CA PHE A 82 35.61 3.52 39.14
C PHE A 82 36.63 4.59 38.71
N ASP A 83 36.23 5.51 37.81
CA ASP A 83 37.02 6.57 37.17
C ASP A 83 38.43 6.15 36.64
N VAL A 84 38.59 4.91 36.21
CA VAL A 84 39.85 4.44 35.63
C VAL A 84 40.08 5.19 34.31
N LYS A 85 41.17 5.96 34.21
CA LYS A 85 41.48 6.82 33.06
C LYS A 85 41.46 6.04 31.75
N TRP A 86 40.89 6.64 30.69
CA TRP A 86 40.64 6.01 29.39
C TRP A 86 41.81 5.17 28.84
N LYS A 87 43.04 5.70 28.88
CA LYS A 87 44.24 4.98 28.41
C LYS A 87 44.49 3.68 29.19
N ALA A 88 44.29 3.69 30.51
CA ALA A 88 44.43 2.50 31.35
C ALA A 88 43.29 1.49 31.09
N VAL A 89 42.07 1.97 30.79
CA VAL A 89 40.96 1.09 30.37
C VAL A 89 41.26 0.42 29.04
N ASP A 90 41.76 1.14 28.04
CA ASP A 90 42.11 0.59 26.73
C ASP A 90 43.26 -0.43 26.82
N GLU A 91 44.30 -0.12 27.61
CA GLU A 91 45.42 -1.04 27.87
C GLU A 91 44.93 -2.31 28.60
N PHE A 92 44.13 -2.16 29.66
CA PHE A 92 43.56 -3.27 30.42
C PHE A 92 42.68 -4.18 29.55
N LEU A 93 41.73 -3.62 28.81
CA LEU A 93 40.84 -4.38 27.92
C LEU A 93 41.64 -5.15 26.85
N LYS A 94 42.68 -4.54 26.29
CA LYS A 94 43.59 -5.21 25.33
C LYS A 94 44.36 -6.36 25.98
N ASN A 95 44.87 -6.17 27.20
CA ASN A 95 45.61 -7.20 27.93
C ASN A 95 44.75 -8.45 28.21
N ILE A 96 43.45 -8.28 28.51
CA ILE A 96 42.51 -9.40 28.72
C ILE A 96 41.79 -9.86 27.43
N GLY A 97 42.24 -9.41 26.26
CA GLY A 97 41.72 -9.83 24.95
C GLY A 97 40.24 -9.46 24.71
N LEU A 98 39.84 -8.28 25.17
CA LEU A 98 38.53 -7.66 24.93
C LEU A 98 38.63 -6.56 23.85
N MET A 99 37.52 -5.88 23.54
CA MET A 99 37.49 -4.80 22.55
C MET A 99 38.23 -3.54 23.05
N THR A 100 38.62 -2.65 22.13
CA THR A 100 39.21 -1.35 22.50
C THR A 100 38.24 -0.50 23.34
N ALA A 101 38.77 0.44 24.13
CA ALA A 101 37.93 1.33 24.93
C ALA A 101 36.96 2.16 24.06
N GLU A 102 37.40 2.58 22.87
CA GLU A 102 36.57 3.26 21.87
C GLU A 102 35.39 2.40 21.39
N SER A 103 35.66 1.16 21.00
CA SER A 103 34.61 0.22 20.56
C SER A 103 33.63 -0.07 21.69
N SER A 104 34.15 -0.28 22.91
CA SER A 104 33.34 -0.55 24.09
C SER A 104 32.52 0.66 24.52
N HIS A 105 33.02 1.89 24.33
CA HIS A 105 32.28 3.12 24.58
C HIS A 105 31.11 3.32 23.60
N LYS A 106 31.31 3.02 22.31
CA LYS A 106 30.22 3.01 21.33
C LYS A 106 29.10 2.06 21.77
N TRP A 107 29.44 0.82 22.11
CA TRP A 107 28.46 -0.17 22.57
C TRP A 107 27.85 0.16 23.95
N ALA A 108 28.59 0.80 24.85
CA ALA A 108 28.04 1.32 26.11
C ALA A 108 26.98 2.39 25.86
N THR A 109 27.16 3.24 24.85
CA THR A 109 26.17 4.24 24.45
C THR A 109 24.88 3.55 23.97
N VAL A 110 24.98 2.57 23.07
CA VAL A 110 23.85 1.76 22.58
C VAL A 110 23.13 1.02 23.72
N PHE A 111 23.89 0.46 24.68
CA PHE A 111 23.35 -0.20 25.88
C PHE A 111 22.57 0.78 26.76
N ILE A 112 23.09 2.00 26.98
CA ILE A 112 22.46 3.04 27.80
C ILE A 112 21.20 3.61 27.11
N THR A 113 21.18 3.72 25.78
CA THR A 113 19.99 4.16 25.03
C THR A 113 18.90 3.09 24.92
N GLY A 114 19.18 1.85 25.35
CA GLY A 114 18.20 0.76 25.36
C GLY A 114 17.96 0.10 24.00
N ASP A 115 18.82 0.33 23.01
CA ASP A 115 18.72 -0.36 21.71
C ASP A 115 19.37 -1.75 21.81
N TYR A 116 18.65 -2.64 22.49
CA TYR A 116 19.07 -4.02 22.67
C TYR A 116 19.01 -4.83 21.36
N GLU A 117 18.28 -4.37 20.33
CA GLU A 117 18.30 -5.01 19.02
C GLU A 117 19.61 -4.72 18.28
N GLU A 118 20.11 -3.47 18.24
CA GLU A 118 21.43 -3.18 17.68
C GLU A 118 22.55 -3.84 18.49
N LEU A 119 22.43 -3.84 19.82
CA LEU A 119 23.42 -4.48 20.69
C LEU A 119 23.46 -6.01 20.51
N SER A 120 22.32 -6.69 20.35
CA SER A 120 22.26 -8.15 20.21
C SER A 120 22.55 -8.63 18.78
N ASN A 121 22.17 -7.87 17.76
CA ASN A 121 22.38 -8.23 16.36
C ASN A 121 23.82 -7.95 15.89
N ASP A 122 24.80 -8.73 16.38
CA ASP A 122 26.09 -8.81 15.69
C ASP A 122 25.98 -9.55 14.35
N LEU A 123 25.47 -8.85 13.33
CA LEU A 123 25.43 -9.31 11.95
C LEU A 123 26.84 -9.50 11.32
N ARG A 124 27.93 -9.24 12.05
CA ARG A 124 29.32 -9.37 11.56
C ARG A 124 30.01 -10.66 12.02
N GLY A 125 29.47 -11.36 13.02
CA GLY A 125 29.88 -12.71 13.42
C GLY A 125 31.39 -12.88 13.64
N VAL A 126 31.90 -12.36 14.76
CA VAL A 126 33.28 -12.61 15.28
C VAL A 126 34.42 -12.00 14.43
N LYS A 127 34.17 -11.47 13.22
CA LYS A 127 35.21 -10.81 12.42
C LYS A 127 35.44 -9.35 12.85
N GLN A 128 36.55 -9.11 13.55
CA GLN A 128 37.08 -7.79 13.95
C GLN A 128 37.57 -6.89 12.79
N THR A 129 37.18 -7.15 11.54
CA THR A 129 37.54 -6.28 10.41
C THR A 129 36.52 -5.17 10.24
N ASP A 130 36.98 -3.93 10.10
CA ASP A 130 36.15 -2.79 9.69
C ASP A 130 35.31 -3.19 8.48
N SER A 131 34.03 -2.79 8.46
CA SER A 131 33.20 -3.06 7.30
C SER A 131 33.69 -2.22 6.11
N PHE A 132 33.31 -2.66 4.91
CA PHE A 132 33.61 -1.95 3.68
C PHE A 132 33.32 -0.43 3.76
N TYR A 133 32.16 -0.03 4.30
CA TYR A 133 31.79 1.38 4.44
C TYR A 133 32.52 2.08 5.60
N ASP A 134 32.98 1.35 6.63
CA ASP A 134 33.85 1.92 7.67
C ASP A 134 35.23 2.32 7.07
N LYS A 135 35.63 1.72 5.92
CA LYS A 135 36.86 2.06 5.17
C LYS A 135 36.65 3.03 3.99
N PHE A 136 35.41 3.09 3.48
CA PHE A 136 35.03 3.89 2.32
C PHE A 136 33.69 4.60 2.58
N PRO A 137 33.64 5.57 3.52
CA PRO A 137 32.40 6.25 3.90
C PRO A 137 31.82 7.10 2.77
N GLU A 138 32.66 7.61 1.86
CA GLU A 138 32.25 8.35 0.66
C GLU A 138 31.38 7.46 -0.25
N ILE A 139 31.83 6.22 -0.48
CA ILE A 139 31.06 5.22 -1.25
C ILE A 139 29.71 4.96 -0.59
N GLU A 140 29.60 4.91 0.75
CA GLU A 140 28.30 4.72 1.41
C GLU A 140 27.34 5.89 1.14
N SER A 141 27.83 7.13 1.16
CA SER A 141 27.03 8.33 0.89
C SER A 141 26.48 8.32 -0.54
N ASP A 142 27.36 8.18 -1.53
CA ASP A 142 26.98 8.21 -2.95
C ASP A 142 26.07 7.04 -3.31
N THR A 143 26.36 5.87 -2.73
CA THR A 143 25.54 4.66 -2.91
C THR A 143 24.14 4.84 -2.32
N LYS A 144 23.99 5.44 -1.13
CA LYS A 144 22.66 5.78 -0.57
C LYS A 144 21.89 6.73 -1.50
N ALA A 145 22.55 7.77 -2.02
CA ALA A 145 21.93 8.72 -2.94
C ALA A 145 21.46 8.04 -4.24
N PHE A 146 22.31 7.21 -4.85
CA PHE A 146 21.97 6.41 -6.03
C PHE A 146 20.75 5.52 -5.80
N VAL A 147 20.71 4.78 -4.68
CA VAL A 147 19.56 3.90 -4.36
C VAL A 147 18.29 4.71 -4.15
N VAL A 148 18.33 5.83 -3.41
CA VAL A 148 17.15 6.69 -3.21
C VAL A 148 16.62 7.21 -4.55
N GLN A 149 17.50 7.67 -5.43
CA GLN A 149 17.12 8.12 -6.77
C GLN A 149 16.53 6.98 -7.62
N ALA A 150 17.17 5.82 -7.67
CA ALA A 150 16.75 4.66 -8.46
C ALA A 150 15.42 4.06 -7.97
N CYS A 151 15.24 3.91 -6.65
CA CYS A 151 13.98 3.46 -6.04
C CYS A 151 12.83 4.45 -6.25
N SER A 152 13.13 5.74 -6.43
CA SER A 152 12.14 6.80 -6.71
C SER A 152 11.71 6.86 -8.18
N GLN A 153 12.25 6.02 -9.07
CA GLN A 153 11.83 6.00 -10.47
C GLN A 153 10.49 5.27 -10.69
N LYS A 154 9.67 5.80 -11.60
CA LYS A 154 8.35 5.22 -11.95
C LYS A 154 8.44 3.84 -12.62
N SER A 155 9.57 3.52 -13.26
CA SER A 155 9.82 2.24 -13.96
C SER A 155 9.88 1.03 -13.03
N ALA A 156 10.32 1.23 -11.77
CA ALA A 156 10.48 0.17 -10.77
C ALA A 156 11.45 -0.98 -11.18
N GLU A 157 12.40 -0.71 -12.08
CA GLU A 157 13.29 -1.73 -12.66
C GLU A 157 14.54 -2.04 -11.79
N PHE A 158 14.82 -1.20 -10.79
CA PHE A 158 16.01 -1.27 -9.93
C PHE A 158 16.14 -2.60 -9.15
N LYS A 159 17.35 -3.17 -9.22
CA LYS A 159 17.78 -4.41 -8.59
C LYS A 159 19.02 -4.18 -7.71
N ALA A 160 19.24 -5.11 -6.78
CA ALA A 160 20.49 -5.14 -6.00
C ALA A 160 21.74 -5.47 -6.85
N ALA A 161 21.58 -5.90 -8.10
CA ALA A 161 22.67 -6.09 -9.06
C ALA A 161 23.19 -4.74 -9.58
N ASP A 162 22.27 -3.82 -9.89
CA ASP A 162 22.59 -2.45 -10.32
C ASP A 162 23.35 -1.71 -9.21
N LEU A 163 22.95 -1.95 -7.95
CA LEU A 163 23.66 -1.48 -6.76
C LEU A 163 25.09 -2.06 -6.64
N ALA A 164 25.25 -3.35 -6.88
CA ALA A 164 26.55 -4.01 -6.84
C ALA A 164 27.50 -3.48 -7.93
N GLN A 165 26.97 -3.21 -9.13
CA GLN A 165 27.72 -2.59 -10.23
C GLN A 165 28.12 -1.15 -9.90
N PHE A 166 27.21 -0.34 -9.34
CA PHE A 166 27.52 1.04 -8.94
C PHE A 166 28.67 1.10 -7.91
N ILE A 167 28.60 0.27 -6.86
CA ILE A 167 29.65 0.20 -5.82
C ILE A 167 30.99 -0.24 -6.41
N ASP A 168 30.97 -1.21 -7.33
CA ASP A 168 32.16 -1.73 -8.00
C ASP A 168 32.85 -0.64 -8.83
N THR A 169 32.11 0.06 -9.70
CA THR A 169 32.62 1.20 -10.48
C THR A 169 33.20 2.30 -9.58
N THR A 170 32.42 2.75 -8.59
CA THR A 170 32.83 3.83 -7.67
C THR A 170 34.09 3.45 -6.88
N TYR A 171 34.25 2.18 -6.49
CA TYR A 171 35.43 1.71 -5.78
C TYR A 171 36.70 1.80 -6.62
N TYR A 172 36.67 1.34 -7.89
CA TYR A 172 37.84 1.40 -8.76
C TYR A 172 38.17 2.85 -9.16
N GLU A 173 37.16 3.70 -9.37
CA GLU A 173 37.34 5.15 -9.59
C GLU A 173 37.99 5.85 -8.39
N LEU A 174 37.53 5.57 -7.17
CA LEU A 174 38.06 6.18 -5.93
C LEU A 174 39.48 5.69 -5.58
N THR A 175 39.78 4.42 -5.85
CA THR A 175 41.09 3.82 -5.49
C THR A 175 42.15 3.92 -6.59
N GLY A 176 41.76 4.21 -7.84
CA GLY A 176 42.66 4.24 -9.00
C GLY A 176 43.24 2.88 -9.38
N ILE A 177 42.65 1.78 -8.90
CA ILE A 177 43.09 0.41 -9.21
C ILE A 177 42.48 0.00 -10.56
N GLU A 178 43.26 -0.63 -11.44
CA GLU A 178 42.74 -1.20 -12.68
C GLU A 178 42.04 -2.54 -12.44
N LYS A 179 40.73 -2.60 -12.70
CA LYS A 179 39.93 -3.83 -12.64
C LYS A 179 40.38 -4.83 -13.69
N GLN A 180 40.64 -6.08 -13.29
CA GLN A 180 40.96 -7.15 -14.23
C GLN A 180 39.69 -7.78 -14.83
N PRO A 181 39.72 -8.31 -16.07
CA PRO A 181 38.52 -8.83 -16.74
C PRO A 181 37.79 -9.99 -16.03
N ASN A 182 38.47 -10.68 -15.11
CA ASN A 182 37.95 -11.82 -14.35
C ASN A 182 37.71 -11.49 -12.86
N ASP A 183 37.81 -10.22 -12.45
CA ASP A 183 37.57 -9.84 -11.06
C ASP A 183 36.07 -9.90 -10.71
N ASP A 184 35.75 -10.61 -9.63
CA ASP A 184 34.44 -10.59 -9.00
C ASP A 184 34.04 -9.16 -8.58
N LEU A 185 32.73 -8.92 -8.43
CA LEU A 185 32.25 -7.64 -7.91
C LEU A 185 32.79 -7.38 -6.50
N ILE A 186 33.37 -6.19 -6.28
CA ILE A 186 33.87 -5.72 -4.97
C ILE A 186 32.85 -5.97 -3.85
N ARG A 187 31.57 -5.85 -4.18
CA ARG A 187 30.46 -6.18 -3.29
C ARG A 187 29.41 -7.05 -3.98
N SER A 188 29.22 -8.27 -3.48
CA SER A 188 28.24 -9.19 -4.06
C SER A 188 26.78 -8.67 -3.98
N GLU A 189 25.94 -9.08 -4.93
CA GLU A 189 24.51 -8.74 -4.94
C GLU A 189 23.81 -9.11 -3.61
N ARG A 190 24.18 -10.25 -3.01
CA ARG A 190 23.65 -10.72 -1.73
C ARG A 190 23.98 -9.75 -0.59
N SER A 191 25.18 -9.17 -0.57
CA SER A 191 25.59 -8.16 0.40
C SER A 191 24.81 -6.86 0.18
N CYS A 192 24.65 -6.44 -1.07
CA CYS A 192 23.87 -5.25 -1.45
C CYS A 192 22.40 -5.36 -0.99
N ARG A 193 21.78 -6.55 -1.09
CA ARG A 193 20.43 -6.79 -0.52
C ARG A 193 20.36 -6.65 1.01
N LEU A 194 21.46 -6.83 1.74
CA LEU A 194 21.50 -6.60 3.19
C LEU A 194 21.67 -5.12 3.51
N ASP A 195 22.50 -4.40 2.76
CA ASP A 195 22.67 -2.95 2.92
C ASP A 195 21.38 -2.19 2.64
N LEU A 196 20.67 -2.55 1.56
CA LEU A 196 19.34 -2.00 1.24
C LEU A 196 18.40 -2.09 2.44
N ARG A 197 18.37 -3.24 3.14
CA ARG A 197 17.56 -3.42 4.36
C ARG A 197 18.08 -2.57 5.53
N ARG A 198 19.40 -2.49 5.73
CA ARG A 198 20.02 -1.67 6.79
C ARG A 198 19.73 -0.18 6.60
N TRP A 199 19.64 0.29 5.36
CA TRP A 199 19.25 1.67 5.03
C TRP A 199 17.73 1.89 5.08
N GLY A 200 16.92 0.88 5.43
CA GLY A 200 15.47 0.98 5.59
C GLY A 200 14.66 0.72 4.32
N ALA A 201 15.28 0.29 3.22
CA ALA A 201 14.54 -0.12 2.02
C ALA A 201 13.86 -1.48 2.22
N LYS A 202 12.61 -1.58 1.78
CA LYS A 202 11.81 -2.81 1.84
C LYS A 202 11.66 -3.43 0.45
N PHE A 203 11.67 -4.76 0.39
CA PHE A 203 11.45 -5.53 -0.84
C PHE A 203 10.07 -6.20 -0.83
N GLU A 204 9.03 -5.41 -1.00
CA GLU A 204 7.63 -5.89 -0.99
C GLU A 204 7.10 -6.03 -2.40
N ALA A 205 6.01 -6.79 -2.54
CA ALA A 205 5.23 -6.77 -3.77
C ALA A 205 4.67 -5.36 -4.01
N ASN A 206 4.53 -4.99 -5.28
CA ASN A 206 3.84 -3.77 -5.70
C ASN A 206 2.35 -3.85 -5.33
N SER A 207 2.03 -3.57 -4.07
CA SER A 207 0.66 -3.36 -3.58
C SER A 207 0.15 -2.03 -4.10
N GLN A 208 -1.14 -1.97 -4.46
CA GLN A 208 -1.76 -0.83 -5.15
C GLN A 208 -1.99 0.39 -4.22
N ARG A 209 -0.94 0.84 -3.53
CA ARG A 209 -1.00 1.95 -2.57
C ARG A 209 -1.20 3.37 -3.12
N PRO A 210 -1.02 3.73 -4.42
CA PRO A 210 -1.02 5.15 -4.81
C PRO A 210 -2.41 5.77 -4.87
N TYR A 211 -3.50 4.98 -4.81
CA TYR A 211 -4.87 5.50 -4.86
C TYR A 211 -5.44 5.88 -3.50
N PHE A 212 -4.74 5.57 -2.39
CA PHE A 212 -5.25 5.78 -1.03
C PHE A 212 -5.07 7.21 -0.50
N GLU A 213 -4.39 8.09 -1.24
CA GLU A 213 -4.22 9.49 -0.84
C GLU A 213 -5.57 10.23 -0.84
N GLY A 214 -6.07 10.56 0.35
CA GLY A 214 -7.38 11.17 0.57
C GLY A 214 -8.46 10.23 1.14
N HIS A 215 -8.26 8.91 1.16
CA HIS A 215 -9.23 7.95 1.72
C HIS A 215 -9.41 8.06 3.24
N GLU A 216 -8.41 8.63 3.92
CA GLU A 216 -8.35 8.83 5.37
C GLU A 216 -8.64 10.29 5.78
N ARG A 217 -9.20 11.11 4.87
CA ARG A 217 -9.71 12.44 5.24
C ARG A 217 -10.98 12.30 6.09
N ASP A 218 -11.13 13.15 7.10
CA ASP A 218 -12.28 13.11 8.02
C ASP A 218 -13.64 13.12 7.32
N ASP A 219 -13.79 13.89 6.23
CA ASP A 219 -15.04 13.96 5.46
C ASP A 219 -15.31 12.67 4.66
N VAL A 220 -14.27 12.06 4.10
CA VAL A 220 -14.36 10.76 3.40
C VAL A 220 -14.65 9.63 4.39
N VAL A 221 -13.98 9.62 5.54
CA VAL A 221 -14.23 8.66 6.63
C VAL A 221 -15.66 8.80 7.16
N LYS A 222 -16.16 10.04 7.35
CA LYS A 222 -17.54 10.29 7.75
C LYS A 222 -18.54 9.72 6.74
N HIS A 223 -18.36 9.99 5.44
CA HIS A 223 -19.26 9.45 4.41
C HIS A 223 -19.19 7.92 4.29
N ARG A 224 -18.02 7.29 4.48
CA ARG A 224 -17.90 5.83 4.57
C ARG A 224 -18.71 5.26 5.75
N ASN A 225 -18.67 5.92 6.91
CA ASN A 225 -19.45 5.52 8.08
C ASN A 225 -20.96 5.71 7.87
N GLU A 226 -21.39 6.81 7.26
CA GLU A 226 -22.79 7.04 6.86
C GLU A 226 -23.30 5.95 5.90
N PHE A 227 -22.49 5.59 4.89
CA PHE A 227 -22.79 4.53 3.93
C PHE A 227 -22.86 3.14 4.58
N ILE A 228 -21.92 2.78 5.46
CA ILE A 228 -21.96 1.51 6.20
C ILE A 228 -23.21 1.45 7.12
N ASN A 229 -23.52 2.54 7.82
CA ASN A 229 -24.69 2.62 8.70
C ASN A 229 -26.01 2.45 7.95
N TYR A 230 -26.10 2.93 6.70
CA TYR A 230 -27.27 2.68 5.85
C TYR A 230 -27.54 1.18 5.70
N PHE A 231 -26.53 0.39 5.31
CA PHE A 231 -26.70 -1.06 5.15
C PHE A 231 -26.94 -1.77 6.48
N LEU A 232 -26.24 -1.39 7.55
CA LEU A 232 -26.46 -1.96 8.89
C LEU A 232 -27.89 -1.76 9.40
N THR A 233 -28.51 -0.62 9.11
CA THR A 233 -29.89 -0.32 9.50
C THR A 233 -30.94 -1.00 8.61
N HIS A 234 -30.57 -1.41 7.38
CA HIS A 234 -31.47 -2.05 6.42
C HIS A 234 -31.19 -3.56 6.20
N LYS A 235 -30.28 -4.17 6.97
CA LYS A 235 -29.84 -5.57 6.79
C LYS A 235 -30.97 -6.60 6.65
N ASP A 236 -32.08 -6.38 7.35
CA ASP A 236 -33.22 -7.29 7.41
C ASP A 236 -34.05 -7.32 6.10
N PHE A 237 -33.83 -6.36 5.19
CA PHE A 237 -34.43 -6.33 3.86
C PHE A 237 -33.63 -7.11 2.81
N TYR A 238 -32.39 -7.49 3.11
CA TYR A 238 -31.44 -8.06 2.16
C TYR A 238 -31.23 -9.56 2.37
N TYR A 239 -30.76 -10.22 1.32
CA TYR A 239 -30.17 -11.56 1.44
C TYR A 239 -28.85 -11.43 2.21
N THR A 240 -28.58 -12.40 3.09
CA THR A 240 -27.30 -12.49 3.82
C THR A 240 -26.82 -13.93 3.81
N ILE A 241 -25.56 -14.16 4.21
CA ILE A 241 -24.93 -15.48 4.24
C ILE A 241 -24.48 -15.76 5.68
N THR A 242 -24.63 -16.98 6.19
CA THR A 242 -24.15 -17.33 7.55
C THR A 242 -22.62 -17.43 7.63
N ASP A 243 -22.01 -16.90 8.69
CA ASP A 243 -20.56 -16.92 8.98
C ASP A 243 -19.98 -18.32 9.37
N GLY A 244 -20.58 -19.41 8.90
CA GLY A 244 -20.16 -20.78 9.17
C GLY A 244 -19.17 -21.35 8.14
N GLU A 245 -18.52 -22.47 8.47
CA GLU A 245 -17.64 -23.21 7.54
C GLU A 245 -18.35 -23.62 6.24
N THR A 246 -19.66 -23.85 6.33
CA THR A 246 -20.57 -23.97 5.19
C THR A 246 -21.49 -22.75 5.14
N PRO A 247 -21.19 -21.73 4.31
CA PRO A 247 -22.06 -20.57 4.15
C PRO A 247 -23.43 -20.95 3.56
N ILE A 248 -24.52 -20.53 4.23
CA ILE A 248 -25.91 -20.76 3.82
C ILE A 248 -26.59 -19.40 3.63
N TRP A 249 -27.41 -19.27 2.59
CA TRP A 249 -28.23 -18.09 2.34
C TRP A 249 -29.38 -17.96 3.34
N ASN A 250 -29.43 -16.83 4.04
CA ASN A 250 -30.59 -16.39 4.80
C ASN A 250 -31.51 -15.55 3.91
N MET A 251 -32.82 -15.72 4.08
CA MET A 251 -33.83 -14.88 3.44
C MET A 251 -34.00 -13.55 4.22
N PRO A 252 -34.36 -12.44 3.54
CA PRO A 252 -34.86 -11.24 4.20
C PRO A 252 -35.98 -11.55 5.19
N THR A 253 -36.04 -10.83 6.30
CA THR A 253 -37.11 -10.94 7.30
C THR A 253 -38.14 -9.81 7.20
N GLN A 254 -37.81 -8.71 6.51
CA GLN A 254 -38.71 -7.58 6.25
C GLN A 254 -39.12 -7.47 4.78
N ASN A 255 -40.28 -6.87 4.54
CA ASN A 255 -40.84 -6.63 3.21
C ASN A 255 -40.89 -5.12 2.89
N PRO A 256 -40.70 -4.70 1.62
CA PRO A 256 -40.39 -5.55 0.47
C PRO A 256 -38.96 -6.11 0.51
N HIS A 257 -38.76 -7.33 0.02
CA HIS A 257 -37.41 -7.87 -0.13
C HIS A 257 -36.61 -7.00 -1.12
N ARG A 258 -35.37 -6.65 -0.76
CA ARG A 258 -34.43 -5.91 -1.59
C ARG A 258 -33.36 -6.84 -2.16
N ILE A 259 -33.00 -6.64 -3.42
CA ILE A 259 -31.91 -7.38 -4.08
C ILE A 259 -30.69 -6.50 -4.23
N LEU A 260 -29.53 -7.12 -3.96
CA LEU A 260 -28.21 -6.56 -4.19
C LEU A 260 -27.37 -7.42 -5.24
N ILE A 261 -26.24 -6.94 -5.83
CA ILE A 261 -25.51 -7.23 -7.13
C ILE A 261 -23.94 -6.91 -7.21
N TRP A 262 -23.00 -7.39 -6.35
CA TRP A 262 -21.64 -6.75 -6.07
C TRP A 262 -20.34 -7.47 -6.52
N GLU A 263 -19.35 -6.76 -7.11
CA GLU A 263 -18.00 -7.29 -7.39
C GLU A 263 -16.90 -6.95 -6.33
N CYS A 264 -16.08 -7.97 -6.01
CA CYS A 264 -14.71 -7.80 -5.50
C CYS A 264 -13.74 -8.74 -6.22
N THR A 265 -12.73 -8.20 -6.93
CA THR A 265 -11.62 -9.00 -7.48
C THR A 265 -10.24 -8.32 -7.37
N ASN A 266 -9.59 -8.38 -6.18
CA ASN A 266 -8.24 -8.98 -6.02
C ASN A 266 -7.66 -8.93 -4.59
N ARG A 267 -6.78 -9.89 -4.29
CA ARG A 267 -6.05 -10.04 -3.01
C ARG A 267 -5.22 -8.79 -2.66
N SER A 268 -5.53 -8.14 -1.52
CA SER A 268 -4.60 -7.84 -0.39
C SER A 268 -4.94 -6.57 0.42
N HIS A 269 -6.08 -6.55 1.12
CA HIS A 269 -6.31 -5.62 2.25
C HIS A 269 -7.00 -6.35 3.40
N PHE A 270 -6.24 -6.70 4.45
CA PHE A 270 -6.75 -7.52 5.55
C PHE A 270 -7.68 -6.74 6.50
N ASP A 271 -7.55 -5.41 6.58
CA ASP A 271 -8.21 -4.62 7.63
C ASP A 271 -9.62 -4.12 7.24
N ILE A 272 -9.88 -3.80 5.96
CA ILE A 272 -11.24 -3.51 5.48
C ILE A 272 -12.03 -4.80 5.26
N ILE A 273 -11.38 -5.87 4.78
CA ILE A 273 -12.01 -7.18 4.64
C ILE A 273 -12.38 -7.74 6.02
N ALA A 274 -11.59 -7.52 7.08
CA ALA A 274 -11.99 -7.92 8.44
C ALA A 274 -13.25 -7.20 8.93
N ILE A 275 -13.40 -5.90 8.65
CA ILE A 275 -14.61 -5.14 9.01
C ILE A 275 -15.82 -5.59 8.18
N MET A 276 -15.64 -5.93 6.90
CA MET A 276 -16.74 -6.43 6.05
C MET A 276 -17.07 -7.91 6.30
N PHE A 277 -16.12 -8.76 6.70
CA PHE A 277 -16.40 -10.12 7.19
C PHE A 277 -17.09 -10.14 8.55
N PHE A 278 -16.92 -9.10 9.37
CA PHE A 278 -17.68 -8.94 10.61
C PHE A 278 -19.09 -8.34 10.41
N LEU A 279 -19.42 -7.89 9.19
CA LEU A 279 -20.68 -7.24 8.86
C LEU A 279 -21.37 -7.98 7.71
N CYS A 280 -22.09 -9.04 8.07
CA CYS A 280 -22.97 -9.89 7.26
C CYS A 280 -23.99 -9.09 6.39
N LEU A 281 -23.54 -8.53 5.26
CA LEU A 281 -24.29 -7.63 4.37
C LEU A 281 -23.60 -7.55 3.01
N SER A 282 -24.27 -7.94 1.91
CA SER A 282 -23.65 -7.89 0.58
C SER A 282 -24.60 -7.39 -0.54
N LEU A 283 -24.00 -6.81 -1.60
CA LEU A 283 -24.36 -5.46 -2.11
C LEU A 283 -24.61 -5.36 -3.63
N ILE A 284 -25.24 -4.33 -4.28
CA ILE A 284 -25.15 -4.07 -5.76
C ILE A 284 -23.91 -3.25 -6.02
N VAL A 285 -23.01 -3.66 -6.90
CA VAL A 285 -21.91 -2.83 -7.40
C VAL A 285 -21.61 -3.15 -8.86
N HIS A 286 -21.51 -2.09 -9.66
CA HIS A 286 -20.87 -2.06 -10.98
C HIS A 286 -19.49 -1.39 -10.86
N ASP A 287 -18.49 -1.94 -11.57
CA ASP A 287 -17.09 -1.48 -11.62
C ASP A 287 -16.44 -1.96 -12.94
N GLU A 288 -15.36 -1.31 -13.38
CA GLU A 288 -14.62 -1.66 -14.59
C GLU A 288 -13.17 -2.09 -14.34
N SER A 289 -12.94 -3.41 -14.33
CA SER A 289 -11.62 -3.99 -14.16
C SER A 289 -10.79 -3.99 -15.45
N THR A 290 -9.61 -3.36 -15.42
CA THR A 290 -8.62 -3.42 -16.52
C THR A 290 -7.60 -4.53 -16.32
N PHE A 291 -7.73 -5.62 -17.06
CA PHE A 291 -6.74 -6.69 -17.16
C PHE A 291 -5.63 -6.28 -18.15
N ARG A 292 -4.35 -6.46 -17.78
CA ARG A 292 -3.20 -6.13 -18.65
C ARG A 292 -2.39 -7.38 -18.98
N SER A 293 -2.10 -7.60 -20.26
CA SER A 293 -1.17 -8.65 -20.70
C SER A 293 0.24 -8.32 -20.22
N GLY A 294 0.94 -9.29 -19.63
CA GLY A 294 2.29 -9.07 -19.09
C GLY A 294 2.30 -8.48 -17.69
N LYS A 295 1.57 -9.10 -16.73
CA LYS A 295 1.64 -8.78 -15.30
C LYS A 295 3.09 -8.67 -14.83
N VAL A 296 3.61 -7.45 -14.74
CA VAL A 296 4.87 -7.21 -14.06
C VAL A 296 4.59 -7.39 -12.57
N SER A 297 5.14 -8.44 -12.00
CA SER A 297 5.34 -8.57 -10.56
C SER A 297 6.80 -8.25 -10.24
N PRO A 298 7.26 -6.99 -10.28
CA PRO A 298 8.46 -6.63 -9.58
C PRO A 298 8.04 -6.49 -8.11
N LYS A 299 8.42 -7.47 -7.28
CA LYS A 299 8.81 -7.07 -5.93
C LYS A 299 9.94 -6.06 -6.13
N ARG A 300 9.82 -4.87 -5.56
CA ARG A 300 10.77 -3.76 -5.78
C ARG A 300 11.32 -3.28 -4.46
N TRP A 301 12.52 -2.72 -4.50
CA TRP A 301 13.05 -1.97 -3.37
C TRP A 301 12.44 -0.57 -3.36
N PHE A 302 12.00 -0.12 -2.18
CA PHE A 302 11.54 1.25 -1.95
C PHE A 302 11.78 1.66 -0.49
N PHE A 303 11.91 2.97 -0.25
CA PHE A 303 11.90 3.55 1.09
C PHE A 303 10.48 4.03 1.43
N LYS A 304 10.09 3.95 2.71
CA LYS A 304 8.73 4.29 3.17
C LYS A 304 8.32 5.73 2.83
N GLU A 305 9.27 6.65 2.84
CA GLU A 305 9.07 8.09 2.62
C GLU A 305 9.10 8.47 1.13
N ASN A 306 9.69 7.62 0.28
CA ASN A 306 9.89 7.88 -1.16
C ASN A 306 9.23 6.78 -1.99
N ILE A 307 7.90 6.71 -1.95
CA ILE A 307 7.10 5.77 -2.75
C ILE A 307 6.62 6.49 -4.02
N PRO A 308 7.23 6.27 -5.20
CA PRO A 308 6.84 6.98 -6.42
C PRO A 308 5.52 6.47 -6.98
N PHE A 309 4.73 7.41 -7.53
CA PHE A 309 3.53 7.14 -8.32
C PHE A 309 3.82 6.17 -9.48
N PHE A 310 3.01 5.13 -9.56
CA PHE A 310 3.20 4.01 -10.48
C PHE A 310 2.60 4.32 -11.84
N SER A 311 3.36 4.10 -12.92
CA SER A 311 2.75 4.04 -14.26
C SER A 311 1.95 2.74 -14.40
N LYS A 312 0.66 2.83 -14.76
CA LYS A 312 -0.14 1.66 -15.15
C LYS A 312 0.63 0.89 -16.26
N GLY A 313 0.95 -0.39 -16.04
CA GLY A 313 1.98 -1.11 -16.80
C GLY A 313 1.79 -1.16 -18.32
N ARG A 314 2.90 -1.25 -19.08
CA ARG A 314 2.91 -1.33 -20.54
C ARG A 314 2.46 -2.72 -21.02
N GLY A 315 1.54 -2.77 -21.99
CA GLY A 315 1.02 -4.01 -22.58
C GLY A 315 -0.33 -3.80 -23.25
N ARG A 316 -0.90 -4.83 -23.91
CA ARG A 316 -2.32 -4.84 -24.30
C ARG A 316 -3.18 -4.85 -23.05
N SER A 317 -4.34 -4.21 -23.11
CA SER A 317 -5.29 -4.19 -22.00
C SER A 317 -6.69 -4.57 -22.47
N HIS A 318 -7.41 -5.27 -21.61
CA HIS A 318 -8.78 -5.68 -21.79
C HIS A 318 -9.57 -5.18 -20.58
N MET A 319 -10.57 -4.34 -20.81
CA MET A 319 -11.43 -3.77 -19.78
C MET A 319 -12.72 -4.58 -19.75
N LEU A 320 -13.10 -5.04 -18.58
CA LEU A 320 -14.33 -5.78 -18.33
C LEU A 320 -15.19 -4.93 -17.38
N SER A 321 -16.45 -4.74 -17.71
CA SER A 321 -17.45 -4.10 -16.86
C SER A 321 -18.59 -5.07 -16.59
N ASN A 322 -19.07 -5.13 -15.34
CA ASN A 322 -19.92 -6.23 -14.91
C ASN A 322 -20.93 -5.83 -13.82
N PHE A 323 -21.94 -6.69 -13.63
CA PHE A 323 -22.93 -6.63 -12.55
C PHE A 323 -23.03 -8.02 -11.90
N LEU A 324 -22.70 -8.14 -10.62
CA LEU A 324 -22.73 -9.41 -9.89
C LEU A 324 -24.11 -9.63 -9.25
N VAL A 325 -24.38 -10.63 -8.39
CA VAL A 325 -25.71 -10.78 -7.72
C VAL A 325 -25.59 -11.30 -6.29
N GLU A 326 -26.09 -10.53 -5.32
CA GLU A 326 -26.47 -10.99 -3.97
C GLU A 326 -27.78 -11.78 -4.05
N HIS A 327 -27.74 -12.98 -4.61
CA HIS A 327 -28.91 -13.84 -4.68
C HIS A 327 -28.54 -15.32 -4.78
N PRO A 328 -29.35 -16.23 -4.19
CA PRO A 328 -29.18 -17.68 -4.33
C PRO A 328 -29.15 -18.22 -5.77
N SER A 329 -29.52 -17.43 -6.79
CA SER A 329 -29.40 -17.80 -8.20
C SER A 329 -27.97 -17.74 -8.77
N GLY A 330 -27.00 -17.25 -8.00
CA GLY A 330 -25.59 -17.17 -8.37
C GLY A 330 -25.08 -15.73 -8.51
N PRO A 331 -23.74 -15.52 -8.48
CA PRO A 331 -23.11 -14.23 -8.27
C PRO A 331 -22.96 -13.35 -9.52
N PHE A 332 -23.64 -13.65 -10.63
CA PHE A 332 -23.55 -12.88 -11.88
C PHE A 332 -24.94 -12.58 -12.42
N PHE A 333 -25.17 -11.36 -12.93
CA PHE A 333 -26.45 -11.04 -13.54
C PHE A 333 -26.58 -11.72 -14.91
N GLN A 334 -27.39 -12.78 -14.95
CA GLN A 334 -27.65 -13.56 -16.14
C GLN A 334 -29.11 -13.97 -16.24
N LEU A 335 -29.68 -13.87 -17.44
CA LEU A 335 -30.98 -14.46 -17.78
C LEU A 335 -30.83 -15.93 -18.14
N SER A 336 -31.80 -16.76 -17.72
CA SER A 336 -31.96 -18.11 -18.25
C SER A 336 -32.31 -18.06 -19.75
N GLU A 337 -32.22 -19.21 -20.42
CA GLU A 337 -32.45 -19.31 -21.86
C GLU A 337 -33.84 -18.82 -22.28
N ASP A 338 -34.87 -19.10 -21.49
CA ASP A 338 -36.25 -18.70 -21.81
C ASP A 338 -36.58 -17.28 -21.38
N GLU A 339 -35.96 -16.77 -20.30
CA GLU A 339 -36.00 -15.34 -19.96
C GLU A 339 -35.32 -14.51 -21.06
N TRP A 340 -34.19 -14.98 -21.61
CA TRP A 340 -33.47 -14.31 -22.69
C TRP A 340 -34.24 -14.30 -24.00
N LYS A 341 -34.87 -15.41 -24.41
CA LYS A 341 -35.73 -15.44 -25.61
C LYS A 341 -36.87 -14.42 -25.53
N GLN A 342 -37.49 -14.29 -24.35
CA GLN A 342 -38.53 -13.28 -24.11
C GLN A 342 -37.96 -11.86 -24.18
N ALA A 343 -36.78 -11.64 -23.59
CA ALA A 343 -36.10 -10.36 -23.61
C ALA A 343 -35.77 -9.90 -25.04
N VAL A 344 -35.15 -10.74 -25.85
CA VAL A 344 -34.80 -10.44 -27.26
C VAL A 344 -36.04 -10.27 -28.13
N ALA A 345 -37.12 -11.02 -27.88
CA ALA A 345 -38.38 -10.86 -28.60
C ALA A 345 -39.04 -9.48 -28.38
N LYS A 346 -38.84 -8.87 -27.20
CA LYS A 346 -39.32 -7.51 -26.89
C LYS A 346 -38.31 -6.42 -27.26
N TYR A 347 -37.03 -6.64 -26.98
CA TYR A 347 -35.94 -5.68 -27.11
C TYR A 347 -34.88 -6.19 -28.09
N LYS A 348 -35.03 -5.84 -29.37
CA LYS A 348 -34.07 -6.18 -30.44
C LYS A 348 -32.66 -5.63 -30.17
N THR A 349 -32.60 -4.48 -29.48
CA THR A 349 -31.38 -3.83 -28.99
C THR A 349 -30.48 -4.73 -28.14
N LEU A 350 -31.00 -5.83 -27.59
CA LEU A 350 -30.20 -6.81 -26.86
C LEU A 350 -29.29 -7.66 -27.76
N THR A 351 -29.56 -7.69 -29.07
CA THR A 351 -28.83 -8.45 -30.10
C THR A 351 -28.20 -7.60 -31.20
N ASP A 352 -28.38 -6.28 -31.18
CA ASP A 352 -27.78 -5.39 -32.17
C ASP A 352 -26.25 -5.30 -31.96
N ASP A 353 -25.50 -5.14 -33.05
CA ASP A 353 -24.06 -4.90 -32.99
C ASP A 353 -23.77 -3.59 -32.26
N SER A 354 -22.78 -3.59 -31.37
CA SER A 354 -22.36 -2.41 -30.61
C SER A 354 -20.84 -2.37 -30.48
N ASP A 355 -20.27 -1.18 -30.25
CA ASP A 355 -18.82 -0.98 -30.03
C ASP A 355 -18.30 -1.68 -28.75
N VAL A 356 -19.19 -2.30 -27.97
CA VAL A 356 -18.93 -3.01 -26.73
C VAL A 356 -19.23 -4.50 -26.89
N ASN A 357 -18.28 -5.36 -26.51
CA ASN A 357 -18.45 -6.80 -26.62
C ASN A 357 -19.23 -7.35 -25.41
N TYR A 358 -20.54 -7.50 -25.55
CA TYR A 358 -21.41 -8.06 -24.52
C TYR A 358 -21.34 -9.59 -24.44
N VAL A 359 -21.32 -10.12 -23.21
CA VAL A 359 -21.46 -11.57 -22.99
C VAL A 359 -22.94 -11.97 -23.11
N SER A 360 -23.22 -12.99 -23.91
CA SER A 360 -24.59 -13.46 -24.20
C SER A 360 -25.39 -13.77 -22.92
N ARG A 361 -26.64 -13.31 -22.88
CA ARG A 361 -27.59 -13.42 -21.75
C ARG A 361 -27.18 -12.66 -20.48
N THR A 362 -26.20 -11.76 -20.56
CA THR A 362 -25.77 -10.89 -19.45
C THR A 362 -25.77 -9.41 -19.86
N ALA A 363 -25.59 -8.53 -18.88
CA ALA A 363 -25.20 -7.13 -19.09
C ALA A 363 -23.67 -6.91 -18.86
N THR A 364 -22.89 -8.01 -18.81
CA THR A 364 -21.42 -7.96 -18.77
C THR A 364 -20.89 -7.48 -20.12
N ALA A 365 -20.03 -6.47 -20.08
CA ALA A 365 -19.49 -5.74 -21.22
C ALA A 365 -17.96 -5.82 -21.24
N SER A 366 -17.34 -5.85 -22.43
CA SER A 366 -15.88 -5.84 -22.54
C SER A 366 -15.34 -5.07 -23.74
N ILE A 367 -14.18 -4.44 -23.55
CA ILE A 367 -13.53 -3.55 -24.52
C ILE A 367 -12.02 -3.78 -24.52
N ASN A 368 -11.40 -3.97 -25.68
CA ASN A 368 -9.95 -4.16 -25.81
C ASN A 368 -9.25 -2.80 -25.98
N ILE A 369 -8.80 -2.22 -24.86
CA ILE A 369 -8.10 -0.93 -24.84
C ILE A 369 -6.89 -0.93 -25.80
N GLY A 370 -6.96 -0.07 -26.82
CA GLY A 370 -5.90 0.16 -27.80
C GLY A 370 -6.15 -0.45 -29.17
N THR A 371 -7.18 -1.29 -29.32
CA THR A 371 -7.84 -1.58 -30.61
C THR A 371 -9.24 -0.98 -30.64
N ASP A 372 -9.90 -1.00 -29.49
CA ASP A 372 -11.27 -0.55 -29.27
C ASP A 372 -11.25 0.75 -28.43
N ALA A 373 -12.43 1.28 -28.08
CA ALA A 373 -12.59 2.51 -27.31
C ALA A 373 -12.21 2.36 -25.80
N TYR A 374 -12.71 3.28 -24.96
CA TYR A 374 -12.76 3.15 -23.51
C TYR A 374 -14.24 3.09 -23.09
N PHE A 375 -14.52 2.63 -21.86
CA PHE A 375 -15.83 2.90 -21.25
C PHE A 375 -15.97 4.41 -21.00
N ASP A 376 -16.90 4.99 -21.73
CA ASP A 376 -17.34 6.38 -21.68
C ASP A 376 -18.81 6.44 -21.21
N ASN A 377 -19.38 7.64 -21.19
CA ASN A 377 -20.74 7.84 -20.68
C ASN A 377 -21.79 7.07 -21.49
N ASP A 378 -21.64 7.00 -22.82
CA ASP A 378 -22.65 6.41 -23.70
C ASP A 378 -22.59 4.88 -23.70
N THR A 379 -21.39 4.31 -23.66
CA THR A 379 -21.19 2.86 -23.49
C THR A 379 -21.68 2.38 -22.13
N ILE A 380 -21.43 3.12 -21.03
CA ILE A 380 -21.98 2.78 -19.72
C ILE A 380 -23.50 2.98 -19.65
N LEU A 381 -24.05 4.07 -20.20
CA LEU A 381 -25.49 4.27 -20.23
C LEU A 381 -26.20 3.15 -21.01
N SER A 382 -25.63 2.74 -22.16
CA SER A 382 -26.14 1.61 -22.95
C SER A 382 -26.08 0.28 -22.18
N GLN A 383 -25.02 0.08 -21.39
CA GLN A 383 -24.88 -1.10 -20.53
C GLN A 383 -25.93 -1.12 -19.40
N PHE A 384 -26.24 0.03 -18.80
CA PHE A 384 -27.30 0.17 -17.81
C PHE A 384 -28.69 -0.02 -18.42
N GLU A 385 -28.94 0.54 -19.61
CA GLU A 385 -30.19 0.31 -20.34
C GLU A 385 -30.39 -1.17 -20.68
N ARG A 386 -29.32 -1.86 -21.10
CA ARG A 386 -29.32 -3.32 -21.28
C ARG A 386 -29.67 -4.06 -19.99
N LEU A 387 -29.06 -3.68 -18.86
CA LEU A 387 -29.40 -4.25 -17.54
C LEU A 387 -30.89 -4.07 -17.23
N PHE A 388 -31.44 -2.85 -17.35
CA PHE A 388 -32.84 -2.57 -17.04
C PHE A 388 -33.83 -3.30 -17.97
N GLN A 389 -33.54 -3.36 -19.28
CA GLN A 389 -34.31 -4.17 -20.24
C GLN A 389 -34.35 -5.64 -19.83
N MET A 390 -33.24 -6.19 -19.34
CA MET A 390 -33.14 -7.58 -18.92
C MET A 390 -33.78 -7.85 -17.55
N LEU A 391 -33.71 -6.90 -16.61
CA LEU A 391 -34.28 -7.04 -15.26
C LEU A 391 -35.79 -7.29 -15.27
N GLU A 392 -36.53 -6.76 -16.24
CA GLU A 392 -37.97 -7.02 -16.41
C GLU A 392 -38.30 -8.52 -16.54
N PHE A 393 -37.41 -9.29 -17.16
CA PHE A 393 -37.62 -10.73 -17.43
C PHE A 393 -37.13 -11.62 -16.30
N LYS A 394 -36.29 -11.12 -15.38
CA LYS A 394 -35.66 -11.93 -14.34
C LYS A 394 -36.68 -12.36 -13.28
N GLN A 395 -37.27 -13.55 -13.44
CA GLN A 395 -38.39 -14.01 -12.60
C GLN A 395 -38.03 -14.09 -11.13
N ALA A 396 -36.77 -14.43 -10.82
CA ALA A 396 -36.25 -14.46 -9.46
C ALA A 396 -36.35 -13.09 -8.74
N TYR A 397 -36.41 -11.98 -9.47
CA TYR A 397 -36.36 -10.61 -8.93
C TYR A 397 -37.73 -9.90 -9.00
N LYS A 398 -38.75 -10.57 -9.55
CA LYS A 398 -40.08 -9.99 -9.74
C LYS A 398 -40.72 -9.59 -8.41
N GLY A 399 -41.22 -8.36 -8.34
CA GLY A 399 -41.89 -7.81 -7.15
C GLY A 399 -40.95 -7.43 -6.01
N ARG A 400 -39.67 -7.20 -6.28
CA ARG A 400 -38.65 -6.80 -5.31
C ARG A 400 -38.08 -5.43 -5.63
N GLU A 401 -37.57 -4.75 -4.61
CA GLU A 401 -36.82 -3.50 -4.78
C GLU A 401 -35.36 -3.81 -5.20
N ILE A 402 -34.77 -2.94 -6.02
CA ILE A 402 -33.43 -3.11 -6.62
C ILE A 402 -32.62 -1.84 -6.33
N GLU A 403 -31.52 -1.96 -5.60
CA GLU A 403 -30.72 -0.81 -5.12
C GLU A 403 -29.33 -0.76 -5.74
N ILE A 404 -29.17 -0.15 -6.92
CA ILE A 404 -27.88 -0.16 -7.62
C ILE A 404 -26.88 0.81 -6.98
N ILE A 405 -25.72 0.30 -6.52
CA ILE A 405 -24.55 1.11 -6.16
C ILE A 405 -23.58 1.09 -7.34
N VAL A 406 -22.94 2.22 -7.55
CA VAL A 406 -21.86 2.48 -8.51
C VAL A 406 -20.77 3.23 -7.78
N ASP A 407 -19.54 3.18 -8.29
CA ASP A 407 -18.55 4.15 -7.86
C ASP A 407 -18.91 5.57 -8.32
N ASN A 408 -18.22 6.58 -7.78
CA ASN A 408 -18.45 7.98 -8.14
C ASN A 408 -17.48 8.48 -9.24
N VAL A 409 -17.10 7.61 -10.18
CA VAL A 409 -16.37 8.05 -11.37
C VAL A 409 -17.29 8.94 -12.22
N ARG A 410 -16.68 9.92 -12.89
CA ARG A 410 -17.39 10.97 -13.63
C ARG A 410 -18.32 10.41 -14.73
N THR A 411 -18.03 9.22 -15.26
CA THR A 411 -18.88 8.52 -16.23
C THR A 411 -20.24 8.17 -15.62
N HIS A 412 -20.25 7.64 -14.40
CA HIS A 412 -21.45 7.19 -13.67
C HIS A 412 -22.35 8.33 -13.20
N THR A 413 -21.77 9.52 -12.96
CA THR A 413 -22.51 10.69 -12.48
C THR A 413 -22.73 11.79 -13.51
N THR A 414 -22.33 11.59 -14.78
CA THR A 414 -22.66 12.54 -15.83
C THR A 414 -24.15 12.46 -16.16
N LYS A 415 -24.90 13.50 -15.78
CA LYS A 415 -26.31 13.60 -16.15
C LYS A 415 -26.44 13.91 -17.64
N VAL A 416 -27.01 12.97 -18.39
CA VAL A 416 -27.54 13.22 -19.73
C VAL A 416 -28.97 13.74 -19.55
N TYR A 417 -29.21 14.97 -19.97
CA TYR A 417 -30.54 15.57 -20.03
C TYR A 417 -31.02 15.53 -21.48
N SER A 418 -32.31 15.41 -21.77
CA SER A 418 -32.85 15.51 -23.13
C SER A 418 -33.21 16.96 -23.46
N LEU A 419 -33.07 17.39 -24.73
CA LEU A 419 -33.68 18.65 -25.18
C LEU A 419 -35.21 18.62 -25.04
N GLN A 420 -35.81 17.43 -25.08
CA GLN A 420 -37.24 17.19 -24.87
C GLN A 420 -37.68 17.43 -23.41
N ASP A 421 -36.75 17.49 -22.46
CA ASP A 421 -37.05 17.81 -21.06
C ASP A 421 -37.31 19.30 -20.83
N PHE A 422 -37.14 20.12 -21.87
CA PHE A 422 -37.29 21.57 -21.83
C PHE A 422 -38.45 22.03 -22.71
N GLY A 423 -39.39 22.77 -22.12
CA GLY A 423 -40.41 23.48 -22.87
C GLY A 423 -39.86 24.76 -23.52
N LYS A 424 -40.65 25.32 -24.45
CA LYS A 424 -40.23 26.49 -25.24
C LYS A 424 -40.10 27.78 -24.44
N GLY A 425 -41.00 27.99 -23.47
CA GLY A 425 -41.21 29.28 -22.79
C GLY A 425 -40.84 29.28 -21.32
N ILE A 426 -40.85 30.47 -20.71
CA ILE A 426 -40.66 30.63 -19.26
C ILE A 426 -41.77 29.87 -18.52
N ASP A 427 -41.41 29.23 -17.40
CA ASP A 427 -42.32 28.45 -16.54
C ASP A 427 -42.97 27.23 -17.25
N THR A 428 -42.24 26.64 -18.21
CA THR A 428 -42.63 25.38 -18.86
C THR A 428 -41.76 24.21 -18.36
N GLN A 429 -41.99 23.01 -18.87
CA GLN A 429 -41.28 21.78 -18.47
C GLN A 429 -39.76 22.02 -18.41
N CYS A 430 -39.13 21.67 -17.28
CA CYS A 430 -37.67 21.69 -17.12
C CYS A 430 -37.29 20.83 -15.90
N SER A 431 -36.80 19.61 -16.12
CA SER A 431 -36.35 18.69 -15.06
C SER A 431 -34.96 19.01 -14.51
N VAL A 432 -34.31 20.06 -15.02
CA VAL A 432 -32.87 20.33 -14.88
C VAL A 432 -32.66 21.64 -14.13
N GLU A 433 -31.92 21.65 -13.03
CA GLU A 433 -31.60 22.91 -12.31
C GLU A 433 -30.55 23.76 -13.03
N LYS A 434 -29.51 23.11 -13.58
CA LYS A 434 -28.37 23.74 -14.25
C LYS A 434 -27.75 22.83 -15.31
N ILE A 435 -27.25 23.46 -16.38
CA ILE A 435 -26.46 22.83 -17.44
C ILE A 435 -25.01 23.26 -17.26
N GLU A 436 -24.09 22.31 -17.20
CA GLU A 436 -22.65 22.58 -17.13
C GLU A 436 -21.98 22.07 -18.39
N TYR A 437 -21.16 22.92 -19.03
CA TYR A 437 -20.47 22.56 -20.27
C TYR A 437 -19.09 23.20 -20.35
N VAL A 438 -18.30 22.80 -21.34
CA VAL A 438 -17.02 23.42 -21.66
C VAL A 438 -17.18 24.16 -23.00
N ASP A 439 -16.84 25.44 -23.03
CA ASP A 439 -16.92 26.25 -24.25
C ASP A 439 -15.74 25.98 -25.21
N GLU A 440 -15.79 26.58 -26.39
CA GLU A 440 -14.79 26.40 -27.46
C GLU A 440 -13.36 26.80 -27.04
N ASN A 441 -13.20 27.58 -25.97
CA ASN A 441 -11.92 28.00 -25.42
C ASN A 441 -11.45 27.10 -24.25
N GLY A 442 -12.15 26.00 -23.98
CA GLY A 442 -11.85 25.11 -22.86
C GLY A 442 -12.34 25.60 -21.49
N VAL A 443 -13.13 26.68 -21.44
CA VAL A 443 -13.60 27.25 -20.16
C VAL A 443 -14.89 26.57 -19.71
N ARG A 444 -14.94 26.10 -18.46
CA ARG A 444 -16.16 25.54 -17.86
C ARG A 444 -17.19 26.66 -17.64
N ARG A 445 -18.38 26.47 -18.19
CA ARG A 445 -19.56 27.34 -18.08
C ARG A 445 -20.68 26.62 -17.34
N VAL A 446 -21.53 27.41 -16.68
CA VAL A 446 -22.74 26.93 -16.00
C VAL A 446 -23.88 27.84 -16.39
N ILE A 447 -24.98 27.26 -16.83
CA ILE A 447 -26.25 27.93 -17.13
C ILE A 447 -27.23 27.50 -16.05
N ASP A 448 -27.81 28.45 -15.32
CA ASP A 448 -28.94 28.16 -14.44
C ASP A 448 -30.21 28.05 -15.28
N CYS A 449 -30.89 26.92 -15.22
CA CYS A 449 -32.16 26.68 -15.92
C CYS A 449 -33.37 27.29 -15.20
N TYR A 450 -33.15 28.01 -14.10
CA TYR A 450 -34.17 28.70 -13.33
C TYR A 450 -33.74 30.16 -13.10
N PHE A 451 -34.70 31.08 -13.10
CA PHE A 451 -34.41 32.49 -12.82
C PHE A 451 -34.04 32.67 -11.34
N LYS A 452 -32.79 33.07 -11.05
CA LYS A 452 -32.34 33.38 -9.69
C LYS A 452 -32.86 34.70 -9.14
N GLN A 453 -33.19 35.66 -10.02
CA GLN A 453 -33.57 37.03 -9.70
C GLN A 453 -34.61 37.55 -10.70
N GLY A 454 -35.16 38.74 -10.45
CA GLY A 454 -36.14 39.41 -11.33
C GLY A 454 -37.58 38.91 -11.16
N PRO A 455 -38.52 39.37 -12.01
CA PRO A 455 -39.96 39.08 -11.87
C PRO A 455 -40.31 37.60 -12.08
N ASN A 456 -39.44 36.83 -12.75
CA ASN A 456 -39.62 35.41 -12.99
C ASN A 456 -38.91 34.51 -11.97
N LYS A 457 -38.39 35.06 -10.85
CA LYS A 457 -37.58 34.31 -9.87
C LYS A 457 -38.26 33.00 -9.44
N GLY A 458 -37.53 31.90 -9.54
CA GLY A 458 -37.99 30.55 -9.19
C GLY A 458 -38.76 29.82 -10.30
N LYS A 459 -39.12 30.49 -11.41
CA LYS A 459 -39.66 29.86 -12.61
C LYS A 459 -38.55 29.24 -13.44
N SER A 460 -38.88 28.20 -14.20
CA SER A 460 -37.96 27.60 -15.16
C SER A 460 -37.71 28.52 -16.37
N LYS A 461 -36.54 28.39 -16.95
CA LYS A 461 -36.19 28.95 -18.26
C LYS A 461 -36.56 27.95 -19.34
N GLY A 462 -37.41 28.36 -20.27
CA GLY A 462 -37.60 27.62 -21.51
C GLY A 462 -36.41 27.76 -22.44
N LEU A 463 -36.36 26.93 -23.47
CA LEU A 463 -35.24 26.92 -24.42
C LEU A 463 -34.99 28.28 -25.11
N VAL A 464 -36.01 29.12 -25.28
CA VAL A 464 -35.84 30.48 -25.82
C VAL A 464 -34.92 31.34 -24.93
N GLU A 465 -35.09 31.28 -23.61
CA GLU A 465 -34.25 32.04 -22.67
C GLU A 465 -32.85 31.44 -22.58
N ILE A 466 -32.74 30.10 -22.59
CA ILE A 466 -31.44 29.40 -22.58
C ILE A 466 -30.64 29.73 -23.85
N CYS A 467 -31.29 29.87 -25.01
CA CYS A 467 -30.64 30.40 -26.21
C CYS A 467 -30.10 31.83 -26.03
N MET A 468 -30.83 32.71 -25.33
CA MET A 468 -30.36 34.07 -25.05
C MET A 468 -29.15 34.07 -24.10
N ASP A 469 -29.17 33.28 -23.03
CA ASP A 469 -28.02 33.08 -22.12
C ASP A 469 -26.77 32.56 -22.87
N LEU A 470 -26.99 31.72 -23.88
CA LEU A 470 -25.94 31.18 -24.76
C LEU A 470 -25.50 32.13 -25.89
N GLY A 471 -26.14 33.29 -26.04
CA GLY A 471 -25.88 34.22 -27.16
C GLY A 471 -26.38 33.73 -28.53
N VAL A 472 -27.18 32.66 -28.57
CA VAL A 472 -27.76 32.07 -29.77
C VAL A 472 -28.92 32.93 -30.28
N LYS A 473 -28.77 33.50 -31.47
CA LYS A 473 -29.81 34.36 -32.08
C LYS A 473 -30.93 33.51 -32.68
N LEU A 474 -32.13 33.61 -32.10
CA LEU A 474 -33.34 32.94 -32.60
C LEU A 474 -34.19 33.87 -33.51
N PRO A 475 -34.83 33.33 -34.56
CA PRO A 475 -35.88 34.03 -35.30
C PRO A 475 -37.07 34.41 -34.41
N ALA A 476 -37.70 35.56 -34.68
CA ALA A 476 -38.84 36.08 -33.90
C ALA A 476 -40.09 35.16 -33.86
N LYS A 477 -40.17 34.17 -34.76
CA LYS A 477 -41.24 33.15 -34.79
C LYS A 477 -40.68 31.72 -34.97
N VAL A 478 -39.54 31.43 -34.34
CA VAL A 478 -38.93 30.09 -34.35
C VAL A 478 -39.88 29.04 -33.76
N LYS A 479 -39.89 27.81 -34.27
CA LYS A 479 -40.61 26.67 -33.70
C LYS A 479 -39.80 25.95 -32.61
N LEU A 480 -40.41 25.03 -31.87
CA LEU A 480 -39.68 24.31 -30.80
C LEU A 480 -38.63 23.35 -31.39
N GLU A 481 -39.03 22.67 -32.46
CA GLU A 481 -38.21 21.71 -33.21
C GLU A 481 -36.98 22.40 -33.84
N GLU A 482 -37.16 23.63 -34.34
CA GLU A 482 -36.08 24.47 -34.85
C GLU A 482 -35.10 24.88 -33.72
N ILE A 483 -35.59 25.16 -32.50
CA ILE A 483 -34.71 25.42 -31.35
C ILE A 483 -33.95 24.14 -30.96
N HIS A 484 -34.58 22.97 -30.99
CA HIS A 484 -33.91 21.68 -30.74
C HIS A 484 -32.79 21.45 -31.76
N GLU A 485 -33.04 21.69 -33.05
CA GLU A 485 -32.04 21.52 -34.10
C GLU A 485 -30.86 22.52 -33.99
N ILE A 486 -31.11 23.73 -33.51
CA ILE A 486 -30.05 24.72 -33.26
C ILE A 486 -29.24 24.32 -32.01
N LEU A 487 -29.90 24.01 -30.89
CA LEU A 487 -29.22 23.68 -29.64
C LEU A 487 -28.47 22.35 -29.70
N SER A 488 -28.96 21.34 -30.44
CA SER A 488 -28.24 20.07 -30.64
C SER A 488 -26.81 20.24 -31.16
N LYS A 489 -26.56 21.30 -31.93
CA LYS A 489 -25.24 21.62 -32.49
C LYS A 489 -24.36 22.42 -31.53
N HIS A 490 -24.93 22.99 -30.47
CA HIS A 490 -24.25 23.85 -29.51
C HIS A 490 -23.51 23.01 -28.43
N PRO A 491 -22.28 23.36 -28.02
CA PRO A 491 -21.50 22.58 -27.03
C PRO A 491 -22.24 22.24 -25.72
N ALA A 492 -23.14 23.12 -25.26
CA ALA A 492 -23.95 22.88 -24.06
C ALA A 492 -24.95 21.70 -24.16
N PHE A 493 -25.32 21.28 -25.37
CA PHE A 493 -26.25 20.17 -25.64
C PHE A 493 -25.70 19.18 -26.68
N LYS A 494 -24.44 19.27 -27.08
CA LYS A 494 -23.86 18.41 -28.12
C LYS A 494 -23.88 16.92 -27.75
N ASN A 495 -23.71 16.61 -26.46
CA ASN A 495 -23.79 15.26 -25.90
C ASN A 495 -25.24 14.84 -25.57
N VAL A 496 -26.21 15.75 -25.69
CA VAL A 496 -27.64 15.50 -25.45
C VAL A 496 -28.31 14.99 -26.72
N SER A 497 -27.88 15.47 -27.88
CA SER A 497 -28.57 15.26 -29.16
C SER A 497 -28.15 14.04 -29.96
N GLN A 498 -27.08 13.32 -29.60
CA GLN A 498 -26.64 12.15 -30.37
C GLN A 498 -27.63 10.98 -30.33
N ARG A 499 -28.58 10.98 -29.38
CA ARG A 499 -29.71 10.04 -29.31
C ARG A 499 -30.89 10.35 -30.25
N HIS A 500 -30.70 11.14 -31.32
CA HIS A 500 -31.77 11.45 -32.30
C HIS A 500 -31.49 10.96 -33.73
N SER A 501 -30.47 10.13 -33.91
CA SER A 501 -30.25 9.39 -35.15
C SER A 501 -30.18 7.88 -34.87
N ILE A 502 -31.34 7.26 -34.72
CA ILE A 502 -31.75 5.87 -35.05
C ILE A 502 -33.09 5.63 -34.34
N PHE A 503 -34.14 5.43 -35.13
CA PHE A 503 -35.46 4.91 -34.75
C PHE A 503 -35.69 3.63 -35.57
#